data_AF-A0AAV6T460-F1
#
_entry.id   AF-A0AAV6T460-F1
#
_cell.length_a   1.000
_cell.length_b   1.000
_cell.length_c   1.000
_cell.angle_alpha   90.00
_cell.angle_beta   90.00
_cell.angle_gamma   90.00
#
_symmetry.space_group_name_H-M   'P 1'
#
loop_
_entity.id
_entity.type
_entity.pdbx_description
1 polymer ?
#
loop_
_entity_poly.entity_id
_entity_poly.type
_entity_poly.pdbx_seq_one_letter_code
_entity_poly.pdbx_strand_id
1 'polypeptide(L)'
;MEAETSNKSVTEANDAEQSVSFQRVKAVATGWIVDFVFVSLCRHFKEGKFEDFNETLTVFEAISQSSSPTADEYAEKTMICAFIARVMHGKHLDSQFEEDDSVMPLVSAAKIWSRLEVTVADESVFENITVLLCVQSVAVCLENGQTSSASSALNWFKNNYELPQKVRAKLATIVSQRETYDPLLRRFSFNKLLETVKSFLDAYLQKNPSDNLLKEATKMVLSSQNCEALEDSGTEDAETEDTETKDKSLSETACKMKVEDVKKKEGTVLRTKRKLMSTKITDVWKPDSCKKPCVSIRRLSKNELSEIISDKSLNTTVVQKKRKTRQVSCRIDPFHTVAN
;
A
#
# COMPACT_ATOMS: atom_id res chain seq x y z
N MET A 1 10.94 -26.65 81.81
CA MET A 1 9.66 -26.94 81.12
C MET A 1 9.27 -25.71 80.27
N GLU A 2 9.93 -25.35 79.17
CA GLU A 2 10.76 -26.08 78.17
C GLU A 2 9.99 -27.06 77.27
N ALA A 3 10.55 -27.26 76.06
CA ALA A 3 9.98 -27.87 74.85
C ALA A 3 8.81 -27.02 74.27
N GLU A 4 8.85 -26.47 73.05
CA GLU A 4 9.41 -26.92 71.75
C GLU A 4 8.77 -28.24 71.25
N THR A 5 8.45 -28.44 69.97
CA THR A 5 9.14 -27.99 68.75
C THR A 5 8.18 -27.72 67.57
N SER A 6 8.69 -26.96 66.60
CA SER A 6 8.46 -27.03 65.14
C SER A 6 7.28 -27.84 64.58
N ASN A 7 6.51 -27.20 63.70
CA ASN A 7 6.28 -27.82 62.38
C ASN A 7 6.43 -26.80 61.23
N LYS A 8 7.12 -27.23 60.17
CA LYS A 8 7.68 -26.39 59.11
C LYS A 8 6.90 -26.55 57.81
N SER A 9 6.39 -25.45 57.25
CA SER A 9 6.04 -25.35 55.83
C SER A 9 6.39 -23.95 55.28
N VAL A 10 7.69 -23.72 55.10
CA VAL A 10 8.15 -22.72 54.12
C VAL A 10 8.01 -23.37 52.76
N THR A 11 6.99 -22.95 52.00
CA THR A 11 6.75 -23.23 50.57
C THR A 11 5.45 -22.51 50.20
N GLU A 12 5.34 -21.76 49.11
CA GLU A 12 6.35 -21.01 48.36
C GLU A 12 5.56 -19.95 47.54
N ALA A 13 6.16 -19.39 46.49
CA ALA A 13 5.52 -18.57 45.45
C ALA A 13 4.01 -18.24 45.62
N ASN A 14 3.73 -16.95 45.85
CA ASN A 14 2.57 -16.35 45.19
C ASN A 14 2.86 -16.37 43.68
N ASP A 15 2.65 -17.51 43.05
CA ASP A 15 2.52 -17.64 41.59
C ASP A 15 1.20 -16.98 41.19
N ALA A 16 1.19 -15.65 41.32
CA ALA A 16 0.45 -14.78 40.43
C ALA A 16 1.10 -14.86 39.03
N GLU A 17 1.07 -16.07 38.45
CA GLU A 17 1.32 -16.31 37.05
C GLU A 17 0.38 -15.37 36.30
N GLN A 18 0.94 -14.27 35.78
CA GLN A 18 0.17 -13.27 35.08
C GLN A 18 -0.26 -13.87 33.76
N SER A 19 -1.39 -14.58 33.78
CA SER A 19 -2.01 -15.23 32.64
C SER A 19 -2.36 -14.17 31.58
N VAL A 20 -1.38 -13.87 30.74
CA VAL A 20 -1.47 -12.84 29.71
C VAL A 20 -2.58 -13.26 28.77
N SER A 21 -3.73 -12.60 28.90
CA SER A 21 -4.92 -12.97 28.12
C SER A 21 -4.58 -13.11 26.64
N PHE A 22 -5.11 -14.15 25.99
CA PHE A 22 -4.83 -14.42 24.59
C PHE A 22 -5.11 -13.20 23.68
N GLN A 23 -6.08 -12.35 24.06
CA GLN A 23 -6.36 -11.09 23.37
C GLN A 23 -5.19 -10.09 23.44
N ARG A 24 -4.46 -10.00 24.58
CA ARG A 24 -3.26 -9.17 24.71
C ARG A 24 -2.07 -9.75 23.95
N VAL A 25 -1.89 -11.07 23.97
CA VAL A 25 -0.87 -11.76 23.15
C VAL A 25 -1.14 -11.53 21.65
N LYS A 26 -2.41 -11.70 21.23
CA LYS A 26 -2.86 -11.44 19.85
C LYS A 26 -2.62 -9.99 19.43
N ALA A 27 -2.85 -9.01 20.30
CA ALA A 27 -2.58 -7.60 19.99
C ALA A 27 -1.09 -7.36 19.71
N VAL A 28 -0.20 -7.84 20.59
CA VAL A 28 1.27 -7.73 20.41
C VAL A 28 1.71 -8.45 19.13
N ALA A 29 1.24 -9.68 18.90
CA ALA A 29 1.56 -10.43 17.69
C ALA A 29 1.06 -9.74 16.41
N THR A 30 -0.12 -9.13 16.44
CA THR A 30 -0.66 -8.34 15.31
C THR A 30 0.24 -7.14 15.02
N GLY A 31 0.66 -6.40 16.05
CA GLY A 31 1.60 -5.29 15.90
C GLY A 31 2.95 -5.70 15.32
N TRP A 32 3.51 -6.81 15.80
CA TRP A 32 4.75 -7.40 15.28
C TRP A 32 4.63 -7.83 13.81
N ILE A 33 3.47 -8.31 13.38
CA ILE A 33 3.18 -8.65 11.98
C ILE A 33 3.06 -7.37 11.14
N VAL A 34 2.34 -6.34 11.61
CA VAL A 34 2.24 -5.03 10.92
C VAL A 34 3.63 -4.42 10.73
N ASP A 35 4.46 -4.44 11.78
CA ASP A 35 5.84 -3.94 11.76
C ASP A 35 6.71 -4.68 10.73
N PHE A 36 6.68 -6.02 10.74
CA PHE A 36 7.44 -6.84 9.79
C PHE A 36 7.01 -6.62 8.34
N VAL A 37 5.70 -6.52 8.07
CA VAL A 37 5.17 -6.27 6.73
C VAL A 37 5.49 -4.83 6.28
N PHE A 38 5.43 -3.85 7.18
CA PHE A 38 5.87 -2.46 6.92
C PHE A 38 7.35 -2.39 6.53
N VAL A 39 8.24 -3.01 7.30
CA VAL A 39 9.68 -3.05 6.99
C VAL A 39 9.94 -3.81 5.68
N SER A 40 9.23 -4.90 5.43
CA SER A 40 9.32 -5.64 4.16
C SER A 40 8.91 -4.79 2.97
N LEU A 41 7.81 -4.04 3.07
CA LEU A 41 7.32 -3.15 2.03
C LEU A 41 8.33 -2.02 1.73
N CYS A 42 8.88 -1.39 2.77
CA CYS A 42 9.95 -0.40 2.66
C CYS A 42 11.21 -0.99 2.00
N ARG A 43 11.54 -2.25 2.31
CA ARG A 43 12.66 -2.96 1.68
C ARG A 43 12.42 -3.23 0.19
N HIS A 44 11.25 -3.74 -0.20
CA HIS A 44 10.92 -3.98 -1.61
C HIS A 44 10.87 -2.68 -2.43
N PHE A 45 10.42 -1.57 -1.82
CA PHE A 45 10.55 -0.22 -2.38
C PHE A 45 12.02 0.19 -2.60
N LYS A 46 12.88 -0.03 -1.60
CA LYS A 46 14.32 0.26 -1.69
C LYS A 46 15.03 -0.59 -2.75
N GLU A 47 14.68 -1.87 -2.85
CA GLU A 47 15.21 -2.83 -3.82
C GLU A 47 14.62 -2.64 -5.24
N GLY A 48 13.49 -1.93 -5.37
CA GLY A 48 12.80 -1.69 -6.66
C GLY A 48 11.96 -2.87 -7.15
N LYS A 49 11.67 -3.86 -6.28
CA LYS A 49 10.95 -5.09 -6.61
C LYS A 49 9.44 -4.84 -6.64
N PHE A 50 8.92 -4.50 -7.81
CA PHE A 50 7.53 -4.05 -7.98
C PHE A 50 6.49 -5.13 -7.64
N GLU A 51 6.72 -6.39 -8.01
CA GLU A 51 5.75 -7.47 -7.72
C GLU A 51 5.78 -7.90 -6.25
N ASP A 52 6.95 -8.18 -5.67
CA ASP A 52 7.13 -8.46 -4.23
C ASP A 52 6.50 -7.34 -3.37
N PHE A 53 6.65 -6.08 -3.81
CA PHE A 53 6.03 -4.92 -3.16
C PHE A 53 4.49 -4.98 -3.26
N ASN A 54 3.91 -5.28 -4.43
CA ASN A 54 2.46 -5.35 -4.62
C ASN A 54 1.82 -6.49 -3.82
N GLU A 55 2.48 -7.65 -3.73
CA GLU A 55 2.06 -8.75 -2.86
C GLU A 55 2.10 -8.33 -1.38
N THR A 56 3.22 -7.77 -0.94
CA THR A 56 3.39 -7.27 0.44
C THR A 56 2.39 -6.16 0.79
N LEU A 57 2.06 -5.28 -0.17
CA LEU A 57 1.04 -4.24 -0.01
C LEU A 57 -0.35 -4.84 0.20
N THR A 58 -0.70 -5.88 -0.57
CA THR A 58 -1.98 -6.60 -0.44
C THR A 58 -2.11 -7.26 0.93
N VAL A 59 -1.02 -7.83 1.46
CA VAL A 59 -0.97 -8.36 2.83
C VAL A 59 -1.13 -7.23 3.86
N PHE A 60 -0.43 -6.12 3.70
CA PHE A 60 -0.54 -4.96 4.59
C PHE A 60 -1.96 -4.39 4.64
N GLU A 61 -2.63 -4.29 3.48
CA GLU A 61 -4.04 -3.86 3.40
C GLU A 61 -4.99 -4.79 4.15
N ALA A 62 -4.83 -6.11 3.99
CA ALA A 62 -5.69 -7.08 4.68
C ALA A 62 -5.54 -7.03 6.21
N ILE A 63 -4.33 -6.80 6.72
CA ILE A 63 -4.07 -6.61 8.16
C ILE A 63 -4.64 -5.26 8.64
N SER A 64 -4.47 -4.19 7.85
CA SER A 64 -4.99 -2.85 8.15
C SER A 64 -6.53 -2.78 8.16
N GLN A 65 -7.21 -3.65 7.42
CA GLN A 65 -8.67 -3.76 7.40
C GLN A 65 -9.24 -4.67 8.50
N SER A 66 -8.44 -5.57 9.08
CA SER A 66 -8.88 -6.55 10.08
C SER A 66 -8.50 -6.18 11.52
N SER A 67 -7.74 -5.11 11.71
CA SER A 67 -7.43 -4.51 13.00
C SER A 67 -8.59 -3.64 13.52
N SER A 68 -8.90 -3.78 14.82
CA SER A 68 -9.93 -2.97 15.50
C SER A 68 -9.36 -1.57 15.88
N PRO A 69 -10.08 -0.65 16.57
CA PRO A 69 -9.78 0.79 16.56
C PRO A 69 -8.56 1.25 17.39
N THR A 70 -7.46 0.49 17.43
CA THR A 70 -6.10 1.01 17.70
C THR A 70 -5.47 1.67 16.46
N ALA A 71 -6.30 2.12 15.51
CA ALA A 71 -5.89 2.62 14.20
C ALA A 71 -4.91 3.81 14.26
N ASP A 72 -4.89 4.56 15.36
CA ASP A 72 -3.96 5.66 15.57
C ASP A 72 -2.51 5.16 15.80
N GLU A 73 -2.28 3.95 16.36
CA GLU A 73 -0.94 3.37 16.60
C GLU A 73 -0.17 3.05 15.31
N TYR A 74 -0.89 2.78 14.23
CA TYR A 74 -0.32 2.43 12.91
C TYR A 74 -0.65 3.46 11.84
N ALA A 75 -1.23 4.61 12.21
CA ALA A 75 -1.64 5.65 11.27
C ALA A 75 -0.45 6.18 10.44
N GLU A 76 0.69 6.49 11.05
CA GLU A 76 1.88 6.95 10.32
C GLU A 76 2.42 5.88 9.35
N LYS A 77 2.45 4.60 9.77
CA LYS A 77 2.88 3.47 8.93
C LYS A 77 1.93 3.28 7.74
N THR A 78 0.62 3.32 7.97
CA THR A 78 -0.45 3.31 6.95
C THR A 78 -0.28 4.46 5.95
N MET A 79 -0.01 5.67 6.44
CA MET A 79 0.25 6.86 5.63
C MET A 79 1.50 6.72 4.76
N ILE A 80 2.59 6.20 5.32
CA ILE A 80 3.83 5.95 4.58
C ILE A 80 3.63 4.86 3.52
N CYS A 81 2.99 3.73 3.85
CA CYS A 81 2.61 2.69 2.89
C CYS A 81 1.80 3.26 1.72
N ALA A 82 0.75 4.04 2.02
CA ALA A 82 -0.09 4.68 1.03
C ALA A 82 0.67 5.66 0.12
N PHE A 83 1.64 6.39 0.67
CA PHE A 83 2.53 7.28 -0.07
C PHE A 83 3.47 6.52 -1.00
N ILE A 84 4.24 5.56 -0.47
CA ILE A 84 5.26 4.84 -1.26
C ILE A 84 4.63 3.95 -2.33
N ALA A 85 3.43 3.42 -2.11
CA ALA A 85 2.66 2.72 -3.13
C ALA A 85 2.36 3.64 -4.32
N ARG A 86 1.84 4.85 -4.08
CA ARG A 86 1.58 5.84 -5.13
C ARG A 86 2.84 6.29 -5.86
N VAL A 87 3.99 6.35 -5.16
CA VAL A 87 5.30 6.66 -5.77
C VAL A 87 5.80 5.53 -6.67
N MET A 88 5.71 4.25 -6.29
CA MET A 88 6.09 3.14 -7.19
C MET A 88 5.18 3.04 -8.42
N HIS A 89 3.91 3.39 -8.26
CA HIS A 89 2.96 3.50 -9.37
C HIS A 89 3.09 4.83 -10.14
N GLY A 90 4.10 5.65 -9.82
CA GLY A 90 4.24 7.01 -10.34
C GLY A 90 4.35 7.14 -11.87
N LYS A 91 4.78 6.08 -12.57
CA LYS A 91 4.80 6.00 -14.05
C LYS A 91 3.59 5.27 -14.65
N HIS A 92 2.79 4.58 -13.84
CA HIS A 92 1.63 3.79 -14.27
C HIS A 92 0.37 4.66 -14.25
N LEU A 93 0.18 5.50 -15.27
CA LEU A 93 -0.93 6.47 -15.35
C LEU A 93 -2.34 5.83 -15.42
N ASP A 94 -2.43 4.52 -15.58
CA ASP A 94 -3.65 3.72 -15.50
C ASP A 94 -4.00 3.25 -14.08
N SER A 95 -3.09 3.42 -13.11
CA SER A 95 -3.28 3.02 -11.71
C SER A 95 -4.07 4.08 -10.93
N GLN A 96 -5.21 3.68 -10.35
CA GLN A 96 -6.11 4.59 -9.63
C GLN A 96 -6.11 4.36 -8.13
N PHE A 97 -6.01 5.44 -7.36
CA PHE A 97 -5.92 5.47 -5.89
C PHE A 97 -7.00 6.35 -5.23
N GLU A 98 -7.83 7.01 -6.05
CA GLU A 98 -8.78 8.07 -5.70
C GLU A 98 -10.11 7.83 -6.44
N GLU A 99 -11.24 8.33 -5.93
CA GLU A 99 -12.57 8.22 -6.59
C GLU A 99 -12.75 9.08 -7.86
N ASP A 100 -11.73 9.90 -8.16
CA ASP A 100 -11.58 10.78 -9.30
C ASP A 100 -10.48 10.20 -10.20
N ASP A 101 -10.89 9.67 -11.36
CA ASP A 101 -10.03 8.96 -12.31
C ASP A 101 -9.04 9.88 -13.03
N SER A 102 -9.19 11.20 -12.92
CA SER A 102 -8.22 12.18 -13.42
C SER A 102 -7.01 12.35 -12.49
N VAL A 103 -7.07 11.87 -11.24
CA VAL A 103 -5.98 12.05 -10.26
C VAL A 103 -4.93 10.97 -10.39
N MET A 104 -3.89 11.30 -11.16
CA MET A 104 -2.69 10.48 -11.37
C MET A 104 -2.02 10.03 -10.05
N PRO A 105 -1.30 8.88 -10.05
CA PRO A 105 -0.55 8.38 -8.89
C PRO A 105 0.35 9.41 -8.20
N LEU A 106 1.17 10.19 -8.93
CA LEU A 106 2.07 11.18 -8.30
C LEU A 106 1.35 12.42 -7.72
N VAL A 107 0.19 12.79 -8.27
CA VAL A 107 -0.65 13.87 -7.72
C VAL A 107 -1.34 13.38 -6.45
N SER A 108 -1.85 12.14 -6.48
CA SER A 108 -2.36 11.45 -5.29
C SER A 108 -1.24 11.24 -4.24
N ALA A 109 -0.01 10.94 -4.64
CA ALA A 109 1.14 10.83 -3.73
C ALA A 109 1.38 12.14 -2.98
N ALA A 110 1.27 13.28 -3.67
CA ALA A 110 1.38 14.59 -3.03
C ALA A 110 0.21 14.89 -2.07
N LYS A 111 -1.02 14.43 -2.34
CA LYS A 111 -2.12 14.51 -1.35
C LYS A 111 -1.76 13.79 -0.05
N ILE A 112 -1.14 12.61 -0.14
CA ILE A 112 -0.70 11.84 1.04
C ILE A 112 0.53 12.50 1.70
N TRP A 113 1.48 12.99 0.90
CA TRP A 113 2.69 13.67 1.39
C TRP A 113 2.37 14.88 2.27
N SER A 114 1.38 15.71 1.90
CA SER A 114 0.96 16.87 2.72
C SER A 114 0.60 16.52 4.17
N ARG A 115 0.19 15.28 4.44
CA ARG A 115 -0.21 14.81 5.78
C ARG A 115 0.93 14.12 6.53
N LEU A 116 2.07 13.92 5.89
CA LEU A 116 3.32 13.39 6.48
C LEU A 116 4.27 14.51 6.91
N GLU A 117 3.93 15.78 6.70
CA GLU A 117 4.73 16.96 7.07
C GLU A 117 5.26 16.89 8.51
N VAL A 118 4.40 16.57 9.49
CA VAL A 118 4.77 16.43 10.92
C VAL A 118 5.62 15.18 11.20
N THR A 119 5.48 14.13 10.37
CA THR A 119 6.25 12.88 10.48
C THR A 119 7.67 13.04 9.91
N VAL A 120 7.85 13.92 8.92
CA VAL A 120 9.13 14.23 8.27
C VAL A 120 9.94 15.18 9.13
N ALA A 121 11.05 14.71 9.69
CA ALA A 121 11.88 15.49 10.62
C ALA A 121 12.77 16.56 9.96
N ASP A 122 12.84 16.61 8.62
CA ASP A 122 13.67 17.54 7.84
C ASP A 122 12.80 18.26 6.80
N GLU A 123 12.53 19.53 7.05
CA GLU A 123 11.75 20.42 6.19
C GLU A 123 12.32 20.51 4.76
N SER A 124 13.66 20.44 4.61
CA SER A 124 14.29 20.47 3.28
C SER A 124 14.07 19.18 2.49
N VAL A 125 13.94 18.03 3.18
CA VAL A 125 13.51 16.76 2.57
C VAL A 125 12.03 16.84 2.17
N PHE A 126 11.18 17.47 2.99
CA PHE A 126 9.77 17.70 2.68
C PHE A 126 9.57 18.59 1.44
N GLU A 127 10.25 19.72 1.37
CA GLU A 127 10.27 20.61 0.20
C GLU A 127 10.80 19.90 -1.05
N ASN A 128 11.95 19.22 -0.94
CA ASN A 128 12.61 18.57 -2.07
C ASN A 128 11.74 17.44 -2.65
N ILE A 129 11.13 16.60 -1.81
CA ILE A 129 10.18 15.58 -2.26
C ILE A 129 8.94 16.24 -2.90
N THR A 130 8.41 17.33 -2.34
CA THR A 130 7.29 18.09 -2.95
C THR A 130 7.64 18.62 -4.34
N VAL A 131 8.83 19.20 -4.53
CA VAL A 131 9.31 19.68 -5.83
C VAL A 131 9.54 18.51 -6.80
N LEU A 132 10.12 17.41 -6.34
CA LEU A 132 10.32 16.19 -7.14
C LEU A 132 8.99 15.58 -7.60
N LEU A 133 7.98 15.48 -6.73
CA LEU A 133 6.62 15.03 -7.05
C LEU A 133 5.97 15.93 -8.10
N CYS A 134 6.10 17.26 -7.97
CA CYS A 134 5.56 18.21 -8.94
C CYS A 134 6.24 18.05 -10.32
N VAL A 135 7.57 18.05 -10.36
CA VAL A 135 8.32 17.94 -11.63
C VAL A 135 8.06 16.60 -12.30
N GLN A 136 8.03 15.49 -11.54
CA GLN A 136 7.79 14.17 -12.11
C GLN A 136 6.33 13.94 -12.53
N SER A 137 5.34 14.54 -11.86
CA SER A 137 3.95 14.53 -12.35
C SER A 137 3.85 15.17 -13.74
N VAL A 138 4.53 16.30 -13.95
CA VAL A 138 4.62 16.95 -15.27
C VAL A 138 5.39 16.08 -16.26
N ALA A 139 6.56 15.56 -15.87
CA ALA A 139 7.44 14.78 -16.75
C ALA A 139 6.76 13.51 -17.28
N VAL A 140 6.18 12.68 -16.39
CA VAL A 140 5.51 11.43 -16.78
C VAL A 140 4.32 11.68 -17.70
N CYS A 141 3.58 12.77 -17.52
CA CYS A 141 2.51 13.13 -18.46
C CYS A 141 3.06 13.52 -19.84
N LEU A 142 4.14 14.29 -19.91
CA LEU A 142 4.75 14.68 -21.19
C LEU A 142 5.44 13.49 -21.89
N GLU A 143 6.09 12.60 -21.14
CA GLU A 143 6.61 11.31 -21.63
C GLU A 143 5.50 10.47 -22.29
N ASN A 144 4.28 10.48 -21.72
CA ASN A 144 3.10 9.79 -22.25
C ASN A 144 2.24 10.66 -23.20
N GLY A 145 2.72 11.83 -23.65
CA GLY A 145 2.01 12.73 -24.57
C GLY A 145 0.77 13.44 -24.01
N GLN A 146 0.44 13.25 -22.73
CA GLN A 146 -0.74 13.79 -22.06
C GLN A 146 -0.55 15.26 -21.61
N THR A 147 -0.46 16.20 -22.57
CA THR A 147 -0.23 17.63 -22.27
C THR A 147 -1.33 18.26 -21.39
N SER A 148 -2.58 17.80 -21.51
CA SER A 148 -3.71 18.21 -20.65
C SER A 148 -3.50 17.79 -19.20
N SER A 149 -3.14 16.53 -18.96
CA SER A 149 -2.81 15.99 -17.63
C SER A 149 -1.60 16.71 -17.03
N ALA A 150 -0.55 16.96 -17.82
CA ALA A 150 0.64 17.71 -17.38
C ALA A 150 0.29 19.13 -16.88
N SER A 151 -0.57 19.84 -17.63
CA SER A 151 -1.05 21.18 -17.24
C SER A 151 -1.94 21.14 -15.99
N SER A 152 -2.81 20.13 -15.89
CA SER A 152 -3.72 19.93 -14.76
C SER A 152 -2.95 19.62 -13.47
N ALA A 153 -1.98 18.71 -13.53
CA ALA A 153 -1.08 18.42 -12.42
C ALA A 153 -0.29 19.66 -11.99
N LEU A 154 0.34 20.39 -12.93
CA LEU A 154 1.09 21.61 -12.62
C LEU A 154 0.21 22.68 -11.94
N ASN A 155 -1.05 22.82 -12.37
CA ASN A 155 -1.98 23.76 -11.74
C ASN A 155 -2.48 23.27 -10.38
N TRP A 156 -2.67 21.95 -10.20
CA TRP A 156 -2.97 21.39 -8.88
C TRP A 156 -1.85 21.70 -7.88
N PHE A 157 -0.58 21.43 -8.22
CA PHE A 157 0.54 21.74 -7.33
C PHE A 157 0.66 23.24 -7.02
N LYS A 158 0.49 24.14 -8.01
CA LYS A 158 0.48 25.61 -7.78
C LYS A 158 -0.58 26.07 -6.77
N ASN A 159 -1.68 25.33 -6.66
CA ASN A 159 -2.82 25.69 -5.80
C ASN A 159 -2.76 25.02 -4.41
N ASN A 160 -1.88 24.03 -4.21
CA ASN A 160 -1.76 23.27 -2.96
C ASN A 160 -0.37 23.42 -2.28
N TYR A 161 0.64 23.97 -2.96
CA TYR A 161 2.02 24.06 -2.46
C TYR A 161 2.74 25.35 -2.89
N GLU A 162 3.56 25.90 -2.00
CA GLU A 162 4.42 27.07 -2.26
C GLU A 162 5.68 26.72 -3.07
N LEU A 163 5.49 26.28 -4.32
CA LEU A 163 6.60 25.93 -5.19
C LEU A 163 7.55 27.11 -5.47
N PRO A 164 8.88 26.91 -5.55
CA PRO A 164 9.84 27.94 -5.93
C PRO A 164 9.50 28.58 -7.29
N GLN A 165 9.49 29.91 -7.37
CA GLN A 165 9.02 30.65 -8.55
C GLN A 165 9.76 30.27 -9.85
N LYS A 166 11.07 30.00 -9.77
CA LYS A 166 11.91 29.54 -10.90
C LYS A 166 11.43 28.18 -11.44
N VAL A 167 11.00 27.26 -10.56
CA VAL A 167 10.44 25.95 -10.95
C VAL A 167 9.05 26.13 -11.56
N ARG A 168 8.16 26.93 -10.94
CA ARG A 168 6.82 27.23 -11.49
C ARG A 168 6.87 27.81 -12.89
N ALA A 169 7.76 28.79 -13.13
CA ALA A 169 7.91 29.43 -14.43
C ALA A 169 8.42 28.45 -15.49
N LYS A 170 9.54 27.75 -15.23
CA LYS A 170 10.13 26.83 -16.22
C LYS A 170 9.25 25.60 -16.48
N LEU A 171 8.52 25.06 -15.48
CA LEU A 171 7.53 24.01 -15.72
C LEU A 171 6.36 24.49 -16.62
N ALA A 172 5.91 25.75 -16.47
CA ALA A 172 4.88 26.29 -17.35
C ALA A 172 5.36 26.43 -18.80
N THR A 173 6.62 26.86 -19.00
CA THR A 173 7.29 26.86 -20.32
C THR A 173 7.37 25.44 -20.90
N ILE A 174 7.88 24.48 -20.13
CA ILE A 174 8.03 23.06 -20.50
C ILE A 174 6.69 22.46 -20.95
N VAL A 175 5.60 22.66 -20.20
CA VAL A 175 4.27 22.15 -20.55
C VAL A 175 3.74 22.81 -21.84
N SER A 176 3.98 24.10 -22.02
CA SER A 176 3.51 24.86 -23.20
C SER A 176 4.25 24.44 -24.48
N GLN A 177 5.56 24.20 -24.38
CA GLN A 177 6.43 23.79 -25.48
C GLN A 177 6.50 22.27 -25.67
N ARG A 178 5.94 21.49 -24.73
CA ARG A 178 5.96 20.03 -24.67
C ARG A 178 7.38 19.44 -24.61
N GLU A 179 8.30 20.12 -23.91
CA GLU A 179 9.69 19.69 -23.76
C GLU A 179 9.81 18.45 -22.86
N THR A 180 10.26 17.32 -23.40
CA THR A 180 10.51 16.08 -22.62
C THR A 180 11.96 15.93 -22.15
N TYR A 181 12.91 16.67 -22.70
CA TYR A 181 14.36 16.49 -22.47
C TYR A 181 15.05 17.65 -21.71
N ASP A 182 14.28 18.56 -21.13
CA ASP A 182 14.80 19.76 -20.47
C ASP A 182 15.71 19.46 -19.25
N PRO A 183 16.78 20.24 -19.01
CA PRO A 183 17.66 20.07 -17.85
C PRO A 183 16.96 20.08 -16.48
N LEU A 184 15.82 20.75 -16.32
CA LEU A 184 15.02 20.71 -15.09
C LEU A 184 14.49 19.30 -14.80
N LEU A 185 13.93 18.65 -15.84
CA LEU A 185 13.39 17.28 -15.75
C LEU A 185 14.51 16.27 -15.50
N ARG A 186 15.68 16.50 -16.11
CA ARG A 186 16.88 15.67 -15.91
C ARG A 186 17.43 15.78 -14.49
N ARG A 187 17.42 16.99 -13.89
CA ARG A 187 17.91 17.23 -12.53
C ARG A 187 16.96 16.69 -11.47
N PHE A 188 15.66 16.92 -11.63
CA PHE A 188 14.60 16.42 -10.75
C PHE A 188 14.00 15.12 -11.31
N SER A 189 14.84 14.12 -11.58
CA SER A 189 14.46 12.87 -12.26
C SER A 189 13.64 11.92 -11.37
N PHE A 190 12.98 10.93 -11.99
CA PHE A 190 12.26 9.88 -11.26
C PHE A 190 13.17 9.11 -10.31
N ASN A 191 14.41 8.82 -10.74
CA ASN A 191 15.40 8.18 -9.90
C ASN A 191 15.75 9.06 -8.69
N LYS A 192 15.81 10.39 -8.85
CA LYS A 192 16.07 11.29 -7.72
C LYS A 192 14.89 11.40 -6.75
N LEU A 193 13.65 11.29 -7.24
CA LEU A 193 12.46 11.11 -6.40
C LEU A 193 12.59 9.82 -5.56
N LEU A 194 12.89 8.69 -6.21
CA LEU A 194 13.08 7.42 -5.51
C LEU A 194 14.21 7.48 -4.48
N GLU A 195 15.40 7.98 -4.83
CA GLU A 195 16.52 8.17 -3.89
C GLU A 195 16.11 8.98 -2.66
N THR A 196 15.46 10.13 -2.86
CA THR A 196 15.08 11.03 -1.76
C THR A 196 14.01 10.40 -0.85
N VAL A 197 13.05 9.66 -1.43
CA VAL A 197 12.07 8.89 -0.65
C VAL A 197 12.74 7.72 0.10
N LYS A 198 13.74 7.04 -0.47
CA LYS A 198 14.52 6.02 0.25
C LYS A 198 15.27 6.62 1.44
N SER A 199 15.87 7.80 1.30
CA SER A 199 16.51 8.52 2.41
C SER A 199 15.52 8.92 3.51
N PHE A 200 14.31 9.35 3.15
CA PHE A 200 13.23 9.59 4.11
C PHE A 200 12.83 8.31 4.87
N LEU A 201 12.65 7.19 4.16
CA LEU A 201 12.31 5.91 4.79
C LEU A 201 13.40 5.45 5.77
N ASP A 202 14.66 5.62 5.43
CA ASP A 202 15.79 5.22 6.29
C ASP A 202 15.87 6.09 7.56
N ALA A 203 15.67 7.41 7.44
CA ALA A 203 15.57 8.30 8.60
C ALA A 203 14.36 7.97 9.50
N TYR A 204 13.21 7.65 8.89
CA TYR A 204 12.01 7.24 9.64
C TYR A 204 12.21 5.90 10.36
N LEU A 205 12.81 4.90 9.71
CA LEU A 205 13.09 3.58 10.30
C LEU A 205 14.15 3.66 11.41
N GLN A 206 15.15 4.55 11.27
CA GLN A 206 16.14 4.83 12.31
C GLN A 206 15.51 5.49 13.54
N LYS A 207 14.55 6.40 13.35
CA LYS A 207 13.79 7.05 14.43
C LYS A 207 12.77 6.11 15.10
N ASN A 208 12.14 5.23 14.32
CA ASN A 208 11.02 4.38 14.71
C ASN A 208 11.32 2.88 14.46
N PRO A 209 12.27 2.28 15.20
CA PRO A 209 12.66 0.88 15.01
C PRO A 209 11.46 -0.06 15.18
N SER A 210 11.14 -0.79 14.11
CA SER A 210 9.95 -1.63 13.98
C SER A 210 10.36 -3.07 13.63
N ASP A 211 11.28 -3.62 14.40
CA ASP A 211 12.12 -4.76 13.99
C ASP A 211 12.08 -5.96 14.95
N ASN A 212 11.15 -6.00 15.92
CA ASN A 212 11.02 -7.07 16.92
C ASN A 212 10.97 -8.48 16.29
N LEU A 213 10.01 -8.71 15.40
CA LEU A 213 9.85 -9.99 14.71
C LEU A 213 10.99 -10.27 13.73
N LEU A 214 11.55 -9.23 13.11
CA LEU A 214 12.70 -9.35 12.21
C LEU A 214 13.96 -9.80 12.97
N LYS A 215 14.22 -9.26 14.16
CA LYS A 215 15.34 -9.64 15.04
C LYS A 215 15.25 -11.09 15.47
N GLU A 216 14.11 -11.53 16.01
CA GLU A 216 13.96 -12.92 16.46
C GLU A 216 13.99 -13.92 15.29
N ALA A 217 13.40 -13.59 14.13
CA ALA A 217 13.53 -14.40 12.93
C ALA A 217 14.98 -14.48 12.41
N THR A 218 15.72 -13.36 12.39
CA THR A 218 17.13 -13.33 11.98
C THR A 218 18.00 -14.16 12.91
N LYS A 219 17.80 -14.04 14.23
CA LYS A 219 18.45 -14.84 15.26
C LYS A 219 18.18 -16.34 15.09
N MET A 220 16.94 -16.72 14.74
CA MET A 220 16.58 -18.11 14.45
C MET A 220 17.33 -18.66 13.23
N VAL A 221 17.36 -17.90 12.12
CA VAL A 221 18.10 -18.28 10.89
C VAL A 221 19.61 -18.41 11.12
N LEU A 222 20.21 -17.48 11.89
CA LEU A 222 21.62 -17.58 12.26
C LEU A 222 21.90 -18.79 13.16
N SER A 223 20.95 -19.16 14.03
CA SER A 223 21.12 -20.34 14.89
C SER A 223 21.06 -21.67 14.12
N SER A 224 20.27 -21.78 13.05
CA SER A 224 20.25 -22.99 12.21
C SER A 224 21.48 -23.10 11.31
N GLN A 225 21.94 -21.99 10.71
CA GLN A 225 23.14 -21.97 9.87
C GLN A 225 24.41 -22.40 10.63
N ASN A 226 24.50 -22.07 11.92
CA ASN A 226 25.61 -22.51 12.78
C ASN A 226 25.57 -24.01 13.13
N CYS A 227 24.46 -24.72 12.88
CA CYS A 227 24.39 -26.18 12.99
C CYS A 227 24.81 -26.85 11.66
N GLU A 228 24.34 -26.33 10.52
CA GLU A 228 24.68 -26.86 9.20
C GLU A 228 26.19 -26.76 8.90
N ALA A 229 26.87 -25.74 9.43
CA ALA A 229 28.32 -25.55 9.29
C ALA A 229 29.21 -26.50 10.13
N LEU A 230 28.64 -27.44 10.90
CA LEU A 230 29.38 -28.43 11.70
C LEU A 230 29.31 -29.86 11.14
N GLU A 231 28.47 -30.13 10.14
CA GLU A 231 28.32 -31.45 9.52
C GLU A 231 29.31 -31.71 8.38
N ASP A 232 30.06 -30.69 7.92
CA ASP A 232 31.03 -30.76 6.81
C ASP A 232 32.50 -30.64 7.27
N SER A 233 32.84 -31.28 8.41
CA SER A 233 34.24 -31.38 8.85
C SER A 233 34.59 -32.66 9.62
N GLY A 234 34.91 -33.72 8.88
CA GLY A 234 35.86 -34.75 9.31
C GLY A 234 35.29 -36.07 9.83
N THR A 235 35.50 -37.14 9.06
CA THR A 235 36.66 -38.01 9.35
C THR A 235 37.06 -38.84 8.12
N GLU A 236 38.25 -38.56 7.60
CA GLU A 236 39.09 -39.61 7.01
C GLU A 236 39.76 -40.35 8.18
N ASP A 237 39.92 -41.68 8.10
CA ASP A 237 41.26 -42.27 7.82
C ASP A 237 41.26 -43.82 7.82
N ALA A 238 42.28 -44.39 7.17
CA ALA A 238 42.81 -45.77 7.28
C ALA A 238 41.88 -46.98 6.90
N GLU A 239 42.35 -48.03 6.18
CA GLU A 239 43.64 -48.27 5.53
C GLU A 239 43.55 -49.43 4.49
N THR A 240 44.68 -49.71 3.79
CA THR A 240 45.02 -50.86 2.91
C THR A 240 44.72 -50.85 1.39
N GLU A 241 45.83 -50.78 0.64
CA GLU A 241 46.31 -51.49 -0.58
C GLU A 241 45.37 -52.52 -1.29
N ASP A 242 45.46 -52.84 -2.60
CA ASP A 242 46.53 -52.63 -3.61
C ASP A 242 46.02 -52.76 -5.09
N THR A 243 46.89 -52.46 -6.06
CA THR A 243 46.91 -52.87 -7.49
C THR A 243 46.00 -52.18 -8.54
N GLU A 244 46.53 -52.15 -9.77
CA GLU A 244 45.94 -51.55 -10.97
C GLU A 244 44.97 -52.50 -11.69
N THR A 245 43.90 -51.99 -12.34
CA THR A 245 43.80 -52.05 -13.82
C THR A 245 42.58 -51.33 -14.44
N LYS A 246 42.87 -50.74 -15.59
CA LYS A 246 42.05 -50.17 -16.67
C LYS A 246 40.93 -51.09 -17.20
N ASP A 247 39.68 -50.59 -17.33
CA ASP A 247 39.06 -50.25 -18.64
C ASP A 247 37.59 -49.71 -18.59
N LYS A 248 37.35 -48.64 -19.38
CA LYS A 248 36.23 -48.41 -20.34
C LYS A 248 34.87 -49.16 -20.19
N SER A 249 33.76 -48.41 -20.08
CA SER A 249 32.65 -48.38 -21.10
C SER A 249 31.44 -47.50 -20.68
N LEU A 250 30.65 -47.07 -21.67
CA LEU A 250 29.29 -46.53 -21.54
C LEU A 250 28.25 -47.67 -21.55
N SER A 251 27.08 -47.46 -20.93
CA SER A 251 25.78 -47.86 -21.49
C SER A 251 24.56 -47.44 -20.67
N GLU A 252 23.56 -47.03 -21.45
CA GLU A 252 22.12 -47.03 -21.26
C GLU A 252 21.59 -48.45 -20.90
N THR A 253 20.45 -48.66 -20.24
CA THR A 253 19.13 -48.66 -20.91
C THR A 253 17.91 -48.78 -19.99
N ALA A 254 16.79 -48.22 -20.47
CA ALA A 254 15.41 -48.74 -20.39
C ALA A 254 14.75 -49.21 -19.06
N CYS A 255 13.94 -48.31 -18.49
CA CYS A 255 12.47 -48.45 -18.32
C CYS A 255 11.82 -49.82 -17.99
N LYS A 256 10.93 -49.83 -16.98
CA LYS A 256 9.62 -50.50 -17.12
C LYS A 256 8.50 -49.93 -16.23
N MET A 257 7.38 -49.58 -16.85
CA MET A 257 6.09 -49.31 -16.19
C MET A 257 5.39 -50.60 -15.75
N LYS A 258 4.48 -50.49 -14.76
CA LYS A 258 3.12 -51.05 -14.88
C LYS A 258 2.13 -50.36 -13.93
N VAL A 259 0.88 -50.28 -14.35
CA VAL A 259 -0.29 -49.72 -13.65
C VAL A 259 -1.49 -50.61 -14.00
N GLU A 260 -2.40 -50.89 -13.06
CA GLU A 260 -3.79 -51.32 -13.34
C GLU A 260 -4.71 -51.25 -12.09
N ASP A 261 -6.03 -51.30 -12.30
CA ASP A 261 -7.14 -51.20 -11.33
C ASP A 261 -8.35 -52.03 -11.92
N VAL A 262 -9.65 -52.06 -11.55
CA VAL A 262 -10.62 -51.18 -10.86
C VAL A 262 -11.74 -52.03 -10.27
N LYS A 263 -12.24 -51.73 -9.04
CA LYS A 263 -13.70 -51.81 -8.70
C LYS A 263 -14.18 -51.28 -7.31
N LYS A 264 -14.87 -50.14 -7.37
CA LYS A 264 -16.18 -49.80 -6.77
C LYS A 264 -16.69 -50.52 -5.49
N LYS A 265 -17.20 -49.70 -4.56
CA LYS A 265 -18.62 -49.76 -4.10
C LYS A 265 -19.13 -48.36 -3.69
N GLU A 266 -20.43 -48.23 -3.45
CA GLU A 266 -21.16 -46.95 -3.42
C GLU A 266 -21.62 -46.51 -2.02
N GLY A 267 -21.80 -45.21 -1.80
CA GLY A 267 -22.33 -44.63 -0.56
C GLY A 267 -22.86 -43.20 -0.78
N THR A 268 -24.10 -42.93 -0.38
CA THR A 268 -24.84 -41.67 -0.63
C THR A 268 -24.82 -40.76 0.60
N VAL A 269 -24.82 -39.42 0.44
CA VAL A 269 -25.69 -38.47 1.19
C VAL A 269 -25.57 -37.00 0.70
N LEU A 270 -26.71 -36.49 0.21
CA LEU A 270 -27.26 -35.12 0.20
C LEU A 270 -26.32 -33.88 0.31
N ARG A 271 -26.16 -33.16 -0.81
CA ARG A 271 -25.98 -31.68 -0.81
C ARG A 271 -27.31 -30.99 -0.48
N THR A 272 -27.32 -30.01 0.44
CA THR A 272 -28.47 -29.10 0.65
C THR A 272 -28.20 -27.71 0.06
N LYS A 273 -28.95 -27.33 -0.98
CA LYS A 273 -29.04 -25.93 -1.42
C LYS A 273 -30.15 -25.23 -0.62
N ARG A 274 -29.89 -24.07 -0.03
CA ARG A 274 -30.93 -23.17 0.47
C ARG A 274 -31.27 -22.12 -0.60
N LYS A 275 -32.53 -21.70 -0.68
CA LYS A 275 -33.04 -20.75 -1.68
C LYS A 275 -32.94 -19.31 -1.18
N LEU A 276 -32.80 -18.38 -2.13
CA LEU A 276 -33.10 -16.95 -1.95
C LEU A 276 -34.58 -16.74 -1.63
N MET A 277 -34.91 -15.69 -0.87
CA MET A 277 -36.20 -15.01 -0.97
C MET A 277 -36.10 -13.49 -0.71
N SER A 278 -36.76 -12.78 -1.62
CA SER A 278 -37.17 -11.37 -1.75
C SER A 278 -36.92 -10.28 -0.69
N THR A 279 -36.96 -9.05 -1.21
CA THR A 279 -36.79 -7.75 -0.54
C THR A 279 -38.01 -7.27 0.25
N LYS A 280 -37.75 -6.46 1.29
CA LYS A 280 -38.49 -5.22 1.59
C LYS A 280 -37.51 -4.16 2.08
N ILE A 281 -37.64 -2.93 1.58
CA ILE A 281 -36.81 -1.78 1.99
C ILE A 281 -37.73 -0.71 2.56
N THR A 282 -37.48 -0.38 3.83
CA THR A 282 -37.94 0.78 4.62
C THR A 282 -36.96 0.84 5.79
N ASP A 283 -36.29 1.95 6.11
CA ASP A 283 -36.52 3.33 5.68
C ASP A 283 -35.24 4.18 5.53
N VAL A 284 -35.41 5.33 4.86
CA VAL A 284 -34.57 6.55 4.88
C VAL A 284 -33.06 6.38 5.17
N TRP A 285 -32.26 6.41 4.10
CA TRP A 285 -30.82 6.68 4.19
C TRP A 285 -30.56 8.07 4.80
N LYS A 286 -29.62 8.17 5.74
CA LYS A 286 -28.99 9.43 6.17
C LYS A 286 -27.49 9.31 5.97
N PRO A 287 -26.80 10.32 5.38
CA PRO A 287 -25.35 10.29 5.27
C PRO A 287 -24.73 10.62 6.63
N ASP A 288 -24.04 9.66 7.25
CA ASP A 288 -23.26 9.92 8.47
C ASP A 288 -22.06 10.83 8.15
N SER A 289 -22.16 12.08 8.61
CA SER A 289 -21.12 13.11 8.51
C SER A 289 -20.00 12.87 9.53
N CYS A 290 -19.41 11.66 9.53
CA CYS A 290 -18.39 11.27 10.50
C CYS A 290 -17.32 10.28 9.97
N LYS A 291 -17.11 10.20 8.65
CA LYS A 291 -15.91 9.51 8.12
C LYS A 291 -14.65 10.29 8.51
N LYS A 292 -13.90 9.78 9.50
CA LYS A 292 -12.46 10.10 9.65
C LYS A 292 -11.76 9.92 8.28
N PRO A 293 -10.70 10.68 7.94
CA PRO A 293 -10.04 10.61 6.64
C PRO A 293 -9.22 9.31 6.48
N CYS A 294 -9.90 8.18 6.30
CA CYS A 294 -9.31 6.91 5.93
C CYS A 294 -8.55 7.07 4.61
N VAL A 295 -7.25 6.80 4.62
CA VAL A 295 -6.44 6.84 3.41
C VAL A 295 -6.51 5.49 2.71
N SER A 296 -6.94 5.52 1.45
CA SER A 296 -6.85 4.40 0.54
C SER A 296 -5.38 4.04 0.29
N ILE A 297 -4.83 3.07 1.02
CA ILE A 297 -3.63 2.35 0.54
C ILE A 297 -3.97 1.70 -0.82
N ARG A 298 -5.18 1.14 -0.88
CA ARG A 298 -5.78 0.34 -1.94
C ARG A 298 -5.79 0.99 -3.32
N ARG A 299 -5.29 0.24 -4.30
CA ARG A 299 -5.54 0.45 -5.74
C ARG A 299 -6.98 0.05 -6.05
N LEU A 300 -7.75 0.92 -6.72
CA LEU A 300 -9.12 0.59 -7.13
C LEU A 300 -9.09 -0.47 -8.25
N SER A 301 -9.87 -1.54 -8.11
CA SER A 301 -9.95 -2.58 -9.15
C SER A 301 -10.91 -2.19 -10.27
N LYS A 302 -10.68 -2.71 -11.49
CA LYS A 302 -11.52 -2.42 -12.67
C LYS A 302 -13.00 -2.78 -12.48
N ASN A 303 -13.30 -3.74 -11.60
CA ASN A 303 -14.67 -4.14 -11.28
C ASN A 303 -15.34 -3.11 -10.35
N GLU A 304 -14.64 -2.65 -9.31
CA GLU A 304 -15.16 -1.62 -8.39
C GLU A 304 -15.33 -0.27 -9.08
N LEU A 305 -14.47 0.04 -10.04
CA LEU A 305 -14.65 1.21 -10.92
C LEU A 305 -15.94 1.08 -11.75
N SER A 306 -16.28 -0.11 -12.24
CA SER A 306 -17.54 -0.32 -12.97
C SER A 306 -18.79 -0.21 -12.07
N GLU A 307 -18.68 -0.60 -10.79
CA GLU A 307 -19.73 -0.40 -9.79
C GLU A 307 -19.92 1.09 -9.46
N ILE A 308 -18.82 1.81 -9.16
CA ILE A 308 -18.84 3.26 -8.88
C ILE A 308 -19.38 4.07 -10.07
N ILE A 309 -19.04 3.69 -11.32
CA ILE A 309 -19.55 4.33 -12.53
C ILE A 309 -21.03 3.98 -12.76
N SER A 310 -21.47 2.75 -12.46
CA SER A 310 -22.88 2.35 -12.50
C SER A 310 -23.73 3.17 -11.53
N ASP A 311 -23.28 3.36 -10.29
CA ASP A 311 -24.00 4.15 -9.29
C ASP A 311 -24.04 5.64 -9.65
N LYS A 312 -22.96 6.20 -10.21
CA LYS A 312 -22.96 7.57 -10.77
C LYS A 312 -23.94 7.70 -11.96
N SER A 313 -24.08 6.67 -12.79
CA SER A 313 -25.00 6.64 -13.94
C SER A 313 -26.48 6.66 -13.49
N LEU A 314 -26.86 5.79 -12.56
CA LEU A 314 -28.26 5.67 -12.08
C LEU A 314 -28.80 6.96 -11.46
N ASN A 315 -27.95 7.77 -10.83
CA ASN A 315 -28.36 8.99 -10.12
C ASN A 315 -28.60 10.23 -11.01
N THR A 316 -28.38 10.18 -12.33
CA THR A 316 -28.51 11.35 -13.22
C THR A 316 -29.80 11.44 -14.04
N THR A 317 -30.76 10.51 -13.87
CA THR A 317 -31.96 10.41 -14.74
C THR A 317 -33.29 10.86 -14.11
N VAL A 318 -33.30 11.98 -13.38
CA VAL A 318 -34.57 12.63 -12.97
C VAL A 318 -34.95 13.78 -13.94
N VAL A 319 -36.00 13.52 -14.72
CA VAL A 319 -36.48 14.32 -15.86
C VAL A 319 -36.80 15.79 -15.50
N GLN A 320 -36.22 16.73 -16.26
CA GLN A 320 -36.66 18.13 -16.29
C GLN A 320 -38.11 18.27 -16.78
N LYS A 321 -39.06 18.63 -15.91
CA LYS A 321 -40.40 19.08 -16.31
C LYS A 321 -40.51 20.61 -16.28
N LYS A 322 -40.65 21.22 -17.46
CA LYS A 322 -40.86 22.67 -17.67
C LYS A 322 -42.00 23.21 -16.81
N ARG A 323 -41.81 24.37 -16.19
CA ARG A 323 -42.88 25.29 -15.76
C ARG A 323 -42.70 26.64 -16.45
N LYS A 324 -43.81 27.28 -16.84
CA LYS A 324 -43.81 28.55 -17.57
C LYS A 324 -43.40 29.71 -16.67
N THR A 325 -42.48 30.56 -17.13
CA THR A 325 -42.29 31.91 -16.58
C THR A 325 -43.55 32.74 -16.82
N ARG A 326 -44.05 33.44 -15.80
CA ARG A 326 -45.04 34.51 -15.98
C ARG A 326 -44.31 35.79 -16.40
N GLN A 327 -44.79 36.47 -17.43
CA GLN A 327 -44.35 37.82 -17.74
C GLN A 327 -44.83 38.78 -16.63
N VAL A 328 -43.96 39.69 -16.23
CA VAL A 328 -44.32 40.92 -15.51
C VAL A 328 -44.03 42.07 -16.47
N SER A 329 -45.05 42.84 -16.81
CA SER A 329 -44.95 43.95 -17.77
C SER A 329 -44.76 45.28 -17.04
N CYS A 330 -43.56 45.82 -17.05
CA CYS A 330 -43.35 47.24 -16.77
C CYS A 330 -43.55 48.01 -18.08
N ARG A 331 -44.59 48.85 -18.15
CA ARG A 331 -44.75 49.80 -19.26
C ARG A 331 -43.79 50.97 -19.08
N ILE A 332 -43.27 51.47 -20.20
CA ILE A 332 -42.65 52.79 -20.30
C ILE A 332 -43.43 53.49 -21.41
N ASP A 333 -44.20 54.52 -21.05
CA ASP A 333 -45.00 55.29 -22.01
C ASP A 333 -44.15 56.45 -22.58
N PRO A 334 -44.00 56.57 -23.92
CA PRO A 334 -43.33 57.71 -24.53
C PRO A 334 -44.31 58.85 -24.80
N PHE A 335 -44.04 60.05 -24.29
CA PHE A 335 -44.77 61.26 -24.68
C PHE A 335 -44.13 61.95 -25.91
N HIS A 336 -44.97 62.66 -26.66
CA HIS A 336 -44.69 63.10 -28.03
C HIS A 336 -43.96 64.45 -28.17
N THR A 337 -43.50 64.70 -29.39
CA THR A 337 -42.60 65.77 -29.85
C THR A 337 -43.32 67.07 -30.28
N VAL A 338 -42.54 68.16 -30.42
CA VAL A 338 -42.74 69.38 -31.26
C VAL A 338 -43.26 70.66 -30.59
N ALA A 339 -42.59 71.78 -30.95
CA ALA A 339 -42.91 73.21 -30.75
C ALA A 339 -42.84 73.75 -29.31
N ASN A 340 -42.42 75.01 -29.09
CA ASN A 340 -42.08 76.09 -30.06
C ASN A 340 -40.83 76.85 -29.61
#